data_AF-A0A955EYF5-F1
#
_entry.id   AF-A0A955EYF5-F1
#
_cell.length_a   1.000
_cell.length_b   1.000
_cell.length_c   1.000
_cell.angle_alpha   90.00
_cell.angle_beta   90.00
_cell.angle_gamma   90.00
#
_symmetry.space_group_name_H-M   'P 1'
#
loop_
_entity.id
_entity.type
_entity.pdbx_description
1 polymer ?
#
loop_
_entity_poly.entity_id
_entity_poly.type
_entity_poly.pdbx_seq_one_letter_code
_entity_poly.pdbx_strand_id
1 'polypeptide(L)'
;MRVALIGRHSEDIRSLAVDAGLVVVRPEDTPEVMIAYGGDGTLIGAEAAWPGVPKLGMRSSRSCAKCDLHGDEAVLARLAAGEAERTELIKLVTQVGPERFYGVNDILLRNSDIR
;
A
#
# COMPACT_ATOMS: atom_id res chain seq x y z
N MET A 1 -3.97 2.88 16.28
CA MET A 1 -3.09 2.24 15.29
C MET A 1 -2.19 3.29 14.63
N ARG A 2 -0.89 3.02 14.52
CA ARG A 2 0.11 3.87 13.85
C ARG A 2 0.12 3.54 12.36
N VAL A 3 -0.14 4.53 11.51
CA VAL A 3 -0.21 4.33 10.06
C VAL A 3 0.73 5.29 9.33
N ALA A 4 1.34 4.82 8.25
CA ALA A 4 2.06 5.69 7.33
C ALA A 4 1.27 5.84 6.03
N LEU A 5 1.22 7.07 5.48
CA LEU A 5 0.55 7.37 4.22
C LEU A 5 1.58 7.40 3.10
N ILE A 6 1.32 6.68 2.01
CA ILE A 6 2.22 6.62 0.86
C ILE A 6 1.44 6.72 -0.45
N GLY A 7 2.06 7.35 -1.44
CA GLY A 7 1.45 7.64 -2.74
C GLY A 7 1.50 9.12 -3.07
N ARG A 8 1.41 9.46 -4.36
CA ARG A 8 1.56 10.84 -4.85
C ARG A 8 0.57 11.83 -4.20
N HIS A 9 -0.63 11.34 -3.85
CA HIS A 9 -1.73 12.13 -3.32
C HIS A 9 -2.20 11.63 -1.96
N SER A 10 -1.36 10.91 -1.22
CA SER A 10 -1.75 10.29 0.06
C SER A 10 -2.06 11.31 1.14
N GLU A 11 -1.57 12.54 1.00
CA GLU A 11 -1.89 13.65 1.91
C GLU A 11 -3.37 14.07 1.83
N ASP A 12 -4.08 13.76 0.74
CA ASP A 12 -5.50 14.07 0.58
C ASP A 12 -6.37 13.37 1.64
N ILE A 13 -5.91 12.24 2.18
CA ILE A 13 -6.62 11.45 3.19
C ILE A 13 -6.09 11.65 4.62
N ARG A 14 -5.13 12.58 4.83
CA ARG A 14 -4.50 12.76 6.15
C ARG A 14 -5.51 13.17 7.21
N SER A 15 -6.32 14.18 6.95
CA SER A 15 -7.34 14.64 7.90
C SER A 15 -8.32 13.52 8.23
N LEU A 16 -8.80 12.81 7.20
CA LEU A 16 -9.72 11.68 7.35
C LEU A 16 -9.13 10.56 8.22
N ALA A 17 -7.85 10.25 8.06
CA ALA A 17 -7.18 9.25 8.87
C ALA A 17 -7.09 9.67 10.35
N VAL A 18 -6.77 10.94 10.60
CA VAL A 18 -6.74 11.51 11.96
C VAL A 18 -8.15 11.53 12.57
N ASP A 19 -9.16 11.95 11.81
CA ASP A 19 -10.56 11.99 12.24
C ASP A 19 -11.11 10.58 12.55
N ALA A 20 -10.63 9.56 11.85
CA ALA A 20 -10.90 8.15 12.13
C ALA A 20 -10.17 7.61 13.39
N GLY A 21 -9.32 8.39 14.03
CA GLY A 21 -8.56 8.00 15.22
C GLY A 21 -7.24 7.26 14.96
N LEU A 22 -6.73 7.32 13.72
CA LEU A 22 -5.42 6.76 13.38
C LEU A 22 -4.30 7.76 13.72
N VAL A 23 -3.16 7.24 14.17
CA VAL A 23 -1.96 8.05 14.44
C VAL A 23 -1.10 8.04 13.17
N VAL A 24 -1.10 9.13 12.41
CA VAL A 24 -0.31 9.24 11.19
C VAL A 24 1.16 9.52 11.55
N VAL A 25 2.05 8.62 11.14
CA VAL A 25 3.50 8.68 11.40
C VAL A 25 4.26 8.69 10.07
N ARG A 26 5.57 8.98 10.12
CA ARG A 26 6.39 8.88 8.92
C ARG A 26 6.66 7.40 8.58
N PRO A 27 6.90 7.04 7.32
CA PRO A 27 7.19 5.65 6.93
C PRO A 27 8.37 5.04 7.69
N GLU A 28 9.37 5.84 8.06
CA GLU A 28 10.53 5.44 8.85
C GLU A 28 10.22 5.20 10.35
N ASP A 29 9.09 5.70 10.85
CA ASP A 29 8.74 5.66 12.28
C ASP A 29 7.97 4.39 12.68
N THR A 30 8.32 3.22 12.12
CA THR A 30 7.70 1.92 12.46
C THR A 30 6.16 1.92 12.44
N PRO A 31 5.54 2.12 11.26
CA PRO A 31 4.09 2.01 11.14
C PRO A 31 3.61 0.56 11.29
N GLU A 32 2.42 0.37 11.85
CA GLU A 32 1.76 -0.93 11.92
C GLU A 32 1.11 -1.30 10.59
N VAL A 33 0.63 -0.29 9.84
CA VAL A 33 0.04 -0.44 8.51
C VAL A 33 0.49 0.71 7.62
N MET A 34 0.84 0.40 6.37
CA MET A 34 1.04 1.42 5.33
C MET A 34 -0.21 1.56 4.46
N ILE A 35 -0.73 2.77 4.35
CA ILE A 35 -1.88 3.08 3.51
C ILE A 35 -1.37 3.54 2.14
N ALA A 36 -1.44 2.63 1.16
CA ALA A 36 -1.04 2.86 -0.22
C ALA A 36 -2.19 3.53 -0.99
N TYR A 37 -2.18 4.87 -1.01
CA TYR A 37 -3.22 5.67 -1.65
C TYR A 37 -2.85 6.02 -3.09
N GLY A 38 -3.45 5.33 -4.06
CA GLY A 38 -3.10 5.50 -5.46
C GLY A 38 -3.65 4.40 -6.37
N GLY A 39 -2.76 3.76 -7.13
CA GLY A 39 -3.09 2.58 -7.93
C GLY A 39 -2.19 1.40 -7.55
N ASP A 40 -2.23 0.33 -8.33
CA ASP A 40 -1.48 -0.91 -8.03
C ASP A 40 0.03 -0.67 -7.91
N GLY A 41 0.58 0.22 -8.76
CA GLY A 41 1.99 0.60 -8.68
C GLY A 41 2.37 1.25 -7.33
N THR A 42 1.43 1.93 -6.66
CA THR A 42 1.66 2.47 -5.31
C THR A 42 1.76 1.35 -4.28
N LEU A 43 0.89 0.35 -4.36
CA LEU A 43 0.92 -0.82 -3.47
C LEU A 43 2.17 -1.68 -3.69
N ILE A 44 2.54 -1.92 -4.95
CA ILE A 44 3.74 -2.70 -5.31
C ILE A 44 5.00 -1.96 -4.87
N GLY A 45 5.08 -0.64 -5.14
CA GLY A 45 6.20 0.18 -4.70
C GLY A 45 6.34 0.22 -3.17
N ALA A 46 5.22 0.22 -2.44
CA ALA A 46 5.21 0.12 -0.98
C ALA A 46 5.85 -1.17 -0.47
N GLU A 47 5.50 -2.31 -1.07
CA GLU A 47 6.07 -3.60 -0.70
C GLU A 47 7.56 -3.68 -1.04
N ALA A 48 7.98 -3.07 -2.15
CA ALA A 48 9.39 -3.02 -2.51
C ALA A 48 10.23 -2.18 -1.52
N ALA A 49 9.70 -1.04 -1.07
CA ALA A 49 10.42 -0.13 -0.17
C ALA A 49 10.35 -0.55 1.32
N TRP A 50 9.23 -1.16 1.75
CA TRP A 50 9.01 -1.58 3.15
C TRP A 50 8.51 -3.02 3.22
N PRO A 51 9.31 -4.02 2.84
CA PRO A 51 8.86 -5.40 2.73
C PRO A 51 8.30 -5.94 4.05
N GLY A 52 7.17 -6.64 3.97
CA GLY A 52 6.58 -7.35 5.12
C GLY A 52 5.75 -6.50 6.09
N VAL A 53 5.80 -5.17 6.03
CA VAL A 53 4.85 -4.31 6.77
C VAL A 53 3.44 -4.52 6.19
N PRO A 54 2.35 -4.67 6.96
CA PRO A 54 1.01 -4.75 6.37
C PRO A 54 0.67 -3.53 5.50
N LYS A 55 -0.03 -3.75 4.37
CA LYS A 55 -0.49 -2.67 3.48
C LYS A 55 -2.01 -2.67 3.36
N LEU A 56 -2.59 -1.47 3.42
CA LEU A 56 -3.95 -1.21 3.00
C LEU A 56 -3.90 -0.50 1.64
N GLY A 57 -4.31 -1.19 0.57
CA GLY A 57 -4.45 -0.59 -0.74
C GLY A 57 -5.74 0.23 -0.83
N MET A 58 -5.63 1.52 -1.14
CA MET A 58 -6.77 2.41 -1.35
C MET A 58 -6.64 3.11 -2.68
N ARG A 59 -7.64 2.97 -3.57
CA ARG A 59 -7.62 3.72 -4.83
C ARG A 59 -7.75 5.21 -4.55
N SER A 60 -7.06 6.07 -5.30
CA SER A 60 -7.30 7.51 -5.18
C SER A 60 -8.70 7.87 -5.69
N SER A 61 -9.44 8.70 -4.96
CA SER A 61 -10.75 9.22 -5.39
C SER A 61 -10.63 10.09 -6.66
N ARG A 62 -9.44 10.61 -6.96
CA ARG A 62 -9.14 11.37 -8.18
C ARG A 62 -9.18 10.52 -9.45
N SER A 63 -8.88 9.23 -9.37
CA SER A 63 -8.76 8.32 -10.51
C SER A 63 -9.88 7.30 -10.61
N CYS A 64 -10.73 7.20 -9.57
CA CYS A 64 -11.86 6.28 -9.55
C CYS A 64 -12.97 6.84 -8.66
N ALA A 65 -14.19 6.93 -9.19
CA ALA A 65 -15.38 7.12 -8.37
C ALA A 65 -15.54 5.90 -7.44
N LYS A 66 -15.72 6.17 -6.14
CA LYS A 66 -15.85 5.15 -5.11
C LYS A 66 -17.33 4.93 -4.80
N CYS A 67 -17.70 3.69 -4.50
CA CYS A 67 -19.00 3.42 -3.90
C CYS A 67 -18.94 3.69 -2.38
N ASP A 68 -20.09 3.86 -1.75
CA ASP A 68 -20.20 4.24 -0.33
C ASP A 68 -19.46 3.26 0.60
N LEU A 69 -19.47 1.96 0.27
CA LEU A 69 -18.74 0.93 1.03
C LEU A 69 -17.22 1.06 0.97
N HIS A 70 -16.70 1.71 -0.07
CA HIS A 70 -15.28 1.86 -0.33
C HIS A 70 -14.85 3.35 -0.38
N GLY A 71 -15.67 4.25 0.17
CA GLY A 71 -15.31 5.63 0.42
C GLY A 71 -14.10 5.73 1.35
N ASP A 72 -13.36 6.84 1.26
CA ASP A 72 -12.12 7.01 2.03
C ASP A 72 -12.37 6.94 3.54
N GLU A 73 -13.39 7.65 3.99
CA GLU A 73 -13.84 7.70 5.38
C GLU A 73 -14.28 6.32 5.88
N ALA A 74 -15.09 5.60 5.08
CA ALA A 74 -15.61 4.29 5.44
C ALA A 74 -14.48 3.25 5.61
N VAL A 75 -13.53 3.25 4.68
CA VAL A 75 -12.37 2.33 4.73
C VAL A 75 -11.46 2.66 5.91
N LEU A 76 -11.18 3.93 6.15
CA LEU A 76 -10.34 4.36 7.28
C LEU A 76 -11.00 4.05 8.63
N ALA A 77 -12.32 4.25 8.75
CA ALA A 77 -13.08 3.91 9.94
C ALA A 77 -13.03 2.39 10.22
N ARG A 78 -13.20 1.56 9.19
CA ARG A 78 -13.10 0.09 9.33
C ARG A 78 -11.70 -0.35 9.74
N LEU A 79 -10.65 0.27 9.18
CA LEU A 79 -9.27 0.00 9.61
C LEU A 79 -9.07 0.37 11.08
N ALA A 80 -9.53 1.55 11.50
CA ALA A 80 -9.41 2.01 12.88
C ALA A 80 -10.18 1.13 13.88
N ALA A 81 -11.33 0.60 13.46
CA ALA A 81 -12.14 -0.34 14.24
C ALA A 81 -11.57 -1.78 14.27
N GLY A 82 -10.53 -2.08 13.50
CA GLY A 82 -9.97 -3.43 13.38
C GLY A 82 -10.82 -4.39 12.57
N GLU A 83 -11.73 -3.87 11.74
CA GLU A 83 -12.68 -4.63 10.90
C GLU A 83 -12.14 -4.90 9.49
N ALA A 84 -10.94 -4.39 9.19
CA ALA A 84 -10.24 -4.72 7.95
C ALA A 84 -9.70 -6.16 8.03
N GLU A 85 -10.14 -7.02 7.12
CA GLU A 85 -9.65 -8.39 7.04
C GLU A 85 -8.18 -8.40 6.58
N ARG A 86 -7.33 -9.10 7.33
CA ARG A 86 -5.95 -9.33 6.94
C ARG A 86 -5.88 -10.51 5.98
N THR A 87 -5.31 -10.28 4.82
CA THR A 87 -4.98 -11.33 3.85
C THR A 87 -3.46 -11.46 3.70
N GLU A 88 -3.02 -12.63 3.24
CA GLU A 88 -1.63 -12.87 2.89
C GLU A 88 -1.51 -13.00 1.38
N LEU A 89 -0.46 -12.39 0.82
CA LEU A 89 -0.19 -12.42 -0.60
C LEU A 89 1.16 -13.09 -0.85
N ILE A 90 1.13 -14.19 -1.61
CA ILE A 90 2.33 -14.95 -1.96
C ILE A 90 3.18 -14.13 -2.93
N LYS A 91 4.45 -13.94 -2.61
CA LYS A 91 5.41 -13.27 -3.49
C LYS A 91 6.20 -14.30 -4.31
N LEU A 92 6.47 -13.96 -5.56
CA LEU A 92 7.43 -14.67 -6.38
C LEU A 92 8.84 -14.31 -5.96
N VAL A 93 9.74 -15.29 -5.98
CA VAL A 93 11.17 -15.09 -5.72
C VAL A 93 11.96 -15.70 -6.86
N THR A 94 12.92 -14.96 -7.40
CA THR A 94 13.93 -15.51 -8.31
C THR A 94 15.33 -15.18 -7.80
N GLN A 95 16.31 -15.90 -8.34
CA GLN A 95 17.72 -15.67 -8.06
C GLN A 95 18.52 -15.66 -9.36
N VAL A 96 19.34 -14.62 -9.53
CA VAL A 96 20.28 -14.49 -10.65
C VAL A 96 21.67 -14.31 -10.07
N GLY A 97 22.50 -15.36 -10.17
CA GLY A 97 23.79 -15.39 -9.47
C GLY A 97 23.59 -15.29 -7.94
N PRO A 98 24.25 -14.34 -7.24
CA PRO A 98 24.07 -14.13 -5.81
C PRO A 98 22.86 -13.26 -5.45
N GLU A 99 22.23 -12.59 -6.42
CA GLU A 99 21.16 -11.61 -6.17
C GLU A 99 19.78 -12.26 -6.16
N ARG A 100 18.95 -11.87 -5.20
CA ARG A 100 17.54 -12.30 -5.08
C ARG A 100 16.60 -11.16 -5.42
N PHE A 101 15.56 -11.48 -6.17
CA PHE A 101 14.53 -10.54 -6.58
C PHE A 101 13.17 -11.04 -6.12
N TYR A 102 12.32 -10.10 -5.73
CA TYR A 102 10.98 -10.38 -5.23
C TYR A 102 9.96 -9.68 -6.13
N GLY A 103 8.98 -10.43 -6.60
CA GLY A 103 7.87 -9.94 -7.42
C GLY A 103 6.53 -10.11 -6.71
N VAL A 104 5.75 -9.04 -6.61
CA VAL A 104 4.37 -9.10 -6.11
C VAL A 104 3.43 -9.63 -7.20
N ASN A 105 3.62 -9.17 -8.44
CA ASN A 105 2.82 -9.60 -9.59
C ASN A 105 3.57 -10.67 -10.40
N ASP A 106 4.70 -10.28 -10.97
CA ASP A 106 5.48 -11.08 -11.91
C ASP A 106 6.98 -10.81 -11.77
N ILE A 107 7.76 -11.65 -12.45
CA ILE A 107 9.20 -11.48 -12.62
C ILE A 107 9.46 -11.55 -14.13
N LEU A 108 9.89 -10.43 -14.71
CA LEU A 108 10.11 -10.31 -16.15
C LEU A 108 11.59 -10.48 -16.50
N LEU A 109 11.91 -11.53 -17.28
CA LEU A 109 13.20 -11.66 -17.96
C LEU A 109 13.03 -11.17 -19.39
N ARG A 110 13.89 -10.23 -19.81
CA ARG A 110 13.89 -9.71 -21.18
C ARG A 110 15.29 -9.36 -21.63
N ASN A 111 15.48 -9.26 -22.94
CA ASN A 111 16.73 -8.80 -23.54
C ASN A 111 17.10 -7.39 -23.05
N SER A 112 18.40 -7.13 -22.94
CA SER A 112 18.91 -5.80 -22.58
C SER A 112 18.65 -4.76 -23.67
N ASP A 113 18.60 -5.19 -24.93
CA ASP A 113 18.16 -4.38 -26.07
C ASP A 113 16.66 -4.59 -26.33
N ILE A 114 15.90 -3.48 -26.37
CA ILE A 114 14.44 -3.45 -26.55
C ILE A 114 14.09 -3.17 -28.03
N ARG A 115 15.09 -2.96 -28.88
CA ARG A 115 14.87 -2.68 -30.31
C ARG A 115 14.18 -3.83 -31.04
#